data_AF-A0A9Q1GDX8-F1
#
_entry.id   AF-A0A9Q1GDX8-F1
#
_cell.length_a   1.000
_cell.length_b   1.000
_cell.length_c   1.000
_cell.angle_alpha   90.00
_cell.angle_beta   90.00
_cell.angle_gamma   90.00
#
_symmetry.space_group_name_H-M   'P 1'
#
loop_
_entity.id
_entity.type
_entity.pdbx_description
1 polymer ?
#
loop_
_entity_poly.entity_id
_entity_poly.type
_entity_poly.pdbx_seq_one_letter_code
_entity_poly.pdbx_strand_id
1 'polypeptide(L)'
;MSSLGRTASVLRAGVQLLRRGPHKMVVRKAGGGAHIEAQYRQFPQLTKNQNFQAELLGGAMWFWILWHLWHDPDAVLGHFPWPDASKWTDEELGIPAAVSRLSLSVLAAAEELDHVFIWKS
;
A
#
# COMPACT_ATOMS: atom_id res chain seq x y z
N MET A 1 -59.33 -36.28 -8.67
CA MET A 1 -58.39 -35.32 -8.05
C MET A 1 -57.23 -34.98 -9.00
N SER A 2 -57.51 -34.45 -10.20
CA SER A 2 -56.49 -34.34 -11.28
C SER A 2 -56.37 -32.97 -11.94
N SER A 3 -57.12 -31.96 -11.48
CA SER A 3 -57.06 -30.58 -11.99
C SER A 3 -56.02 -29.69 -11.29
N LEU A 4 -55.68 -29.97 -10.03
CA LEU A 4 -54.73 -29.16 -9.24
C LEU A 4 -53.28 -29.21 -9.77
N GLY A 5 -52.85 -30.34 -10.34
CA GLY A 5 -51.47 -30.48 -10.84
C GLY A 5 -51.19 -29.65 -12.09
N ARG A 6 -52.20 -29.48 -12.96
CA ARG A 6 -52.06 -28.75 -14.23
C ARG A 6 -52.03 -27.24 -14.03
N THR A 7 -52.80 -26.71 -13.08
CA THR A 7 -52.75 -25.29 -12.73
C THR A 7 -51.44 -24.91 -12.06
N ALA A 8 -50.91 -25.78 -11.19
CA ALA A 8 -49.59 -25.59 -10.58
C ALA A 8 -48.46 -25.56 -11.62
N SER A 9 -48.50 -26.43 -12.64
CA SER A 9 -47.49 -26.41 -13.71
C SER A 9 -47.58 -25.17 -14.60
N VAL A 10 -48.80 -24.69 -14.90
CA VAL A 10 -49.01 -23.48 -15.71
C VAL A 10 -48.57 -22.23 -14.95
N LEU A 11 -48.89 -22.14 -13.65
CA LEU A 11 -48.41 -21.07 -12.78
C LEU A 11 -46.88 -21.09 -12.66
N ARG A 12 -46.26 -22.28 -12.54
CA ARG A 12 -44.80 -22.40 -12.46
C ARG A 12 -44.13 -22.00 -13.78
N ALA A 13 -44.69 -22.38 -14.93
CA ALA A 13 -44.20 -21.96 -16.23
C ALA A 13 -44.35 -20.44 -16.45
N GLY A 14 -45.50 -19.86 -16.05
CA GLY A 14 -45.73 -18.41 -16.10
C GLY A 14 -44.76 -17.63 -15.21
N VAL A 15 -44.48 -18.10 -14.00
CA VAL A 15 -43.49 -17.50 -13.10
C VAL A 15 -42.07 -17.62 -13.66
N GLN A 16 -41.73 -18.73 -14.31
CA GLN A 16 -40.41 -18.89 -14.95
C GLN A 16 -40.21 -17.95 -16.15
N LEU A 17 -41.28 -17.64 -16.89
CA LEU A 17 -41.23 -16.66 -17.98
C LEU A 17 -41.15 -15.22 -17.46
N LEU A 18 -41.85 -14.88 -16.37
CA LEU A 18 -41.70 -13.59 -15.69
C LEU A 18 -40.30 -13.42 -15.07
N ARG A 19 -39.67 -14.50 -14.60
CA ARG A 19 -38.34 -14.47 -14.00
C ARG A 19 -37.21 -14.50 -15.04
N ARG A 20 -37.47 -15.03 -16.25
CA ARG A 20 -36.61 -14.86 -17.42
C ARG A 20 -36.88 -13.49 -18.03
N GLY A 21 -36.23 -12.46 -17.47
CA GLY A 21 -36.18 -11.12 -18.06
C GLY A 21 -35.77 -11.17 -19.55
N PRO A 22 -36.02 -10.10 -20.31
CA PRO A 22 -35.86 -10.08 -21.76
C PRO A 22 -34.48 -10.61 -22.15
N HIS A 23 -34.46 -11.76 -22.82
CA HIS A 23 -33.25 -12.38 -23.30
C HIS A 23 -32.67 -11.42 -24.35
N LYS A 24 -31.67 -10.61 -23.97
CA LYS A 24 -30.98 -9.72 -24.89
C LYS A 24 -30.37 -10.61 -25.97
N MET A 25 -31.00 -10.61 -27.15
CA MET A 25 -30.46 -11.28 -28.32
C MET A 25 -29.12 -10.61 -28.61
N VAL A 26 -28.03 -11.34 -28.35
CA VAL A 26 -26.67 -10.87 -28.64
C VAL A 26 -26.54 -10.85 -30.16
N VAL A 27 -26.89 -9.70 -30.76
CA VAL A 27 -26.64 -9.44 -32.18
C VAL A 27 -25.13 -9.40 -32.35
N ARG A 28 -24.57 -10.49 -32.90
CA ARG A 28 -23.15 -10.54 -33.27
C ARG A 28 -22.96 -9.63 -34.49
N LYS A 29 -22.51 -8.39 -34.27
CA LYS A 29 -22.03 -7.52 -35.35
C LYS A 29 -20.69 -8.06 -35.86
N ALA A 30 -20.74 -9.01 -36.79
CA ALA A 30 -19.59 -9.78 -37.27
C ALA A 30 -18.78 -9.09 -38.40
N GLY A 31 -19.02 -7.83 -38.72
CA GLY A 31 -18.25 -7.16 -39.77
C GLY A 31 -18.29 -5.64 -39.65
N GLY A 32 -17.12 -5.04 -39.41
CA GLY A 32 -16.82 -3.69 -39.90
C GLY A 32 -16.89 -2.50 -38.94
N GLY A 33 -17.54 -2.59 -37.77
CA GLY A 33 -17.84 -1.39 -36.96
C GLY A 33 -17.42 -1.39 -35.49
N ALA A 34 -16.65 -2.38 -35.03
CA ALA A 34 -16.22 -2.47 -33.64
C ALA A 34 -14.80 -1.93 -33.39
N HIS A 35 -14.08 -1.57 -34.46
CA HIS A 35 -12.70 -1.10 -34.38
C HIS A 35 -12.68 0.44 -34.39
N ILE A 36 -11.85 1.03 -33.53
CA ILE A 36 -11.59 2.47 -33.52
C ILE A 36 -10.99 2.84 -34.87
N GLU A 37 -11.63 3.74 -35.61
CA GLU A 37 -11.13 4.17 -36.93
C GLU A 37 -9.78 4.88 -36.76
N ALA A 38 -8.86 4.61 -37.69
CA ALA A 38 -7.54 5.24 -37.70
C ALA A 38 -7.69 6.72 -38.10
N GLN A 39 -7.68 7.62 -37.12
CA GLN A 39 -7.69 9.06 -37.32
C GLN A 39 -6.26 9.58 -37.58
N TYR A 40 -6.06 10.42 -38.61
CA TYR A 40 -4.75 11.03 -38.90
C TYR A 40 -4.63 12.44 -38.29
N ARG A 41 -3.55 12.69 -37.53
CA ARG A 41 -3.24 13.96 -36.84
C ARG A 41 -4.33 14.48 -35.90
N GLN A 42 -5.27 13.62 -35.53
CA GLN A 42 -6.37 13.91 -34.62
C GLN A 42 -6.30 12.97 -33.42
N PHE A 43 -6.89 13.38 -32.29
CA PHE A 43 -6.98 12.53 -31.11
C PHE A 43 -7.79 11.26 -31.45
N PRO A 44 -7.33 10.07 -31.04
CA PRO A 44 -8.03 8.81 -31.31
C PRO A 44 -9.36 8.78 -30.57
N GLN A 45 -10.36 8.11 -31.15
CA GLN A 45 -11.65 7.96 -30.49
C GLN A 45 -11.55 6.94 -29.36
N LEU A 46 -11.56 7.40 -28.11
CA LEU A 46 -11.69 6.50 -26.95
C LEU A 46 -13.15 6.13 -26.72
N THR A 47 -13.38 4.85 -26.49
CA THR A 47 -14.71 4.40 -26.05
C THR A 47 -14.96 4.84 -24.61
N LYS A 48 -16.18 5.27 -24.30
CA LYS A 48 -16.55 5.72 -22.94
C LYS A 48 -16.31 4.63 -21.88
N ASN A 49 -16.47 3.36 -22.27
CA ASN A 49 -16.22 2.22 -21.39
C ASN A 49 -14.74 2.07 -21.04
N GLN A 50 -13.83 2.34 -21.98
CA GLN A 50 -12.39 2.28 -21.71
C GLN A 50 -11.97 3.37 -20.73
N ASN A 51 -12.46 4.61 -20.89
CA ASN A 51 -12.17 5.68 -19.94
C ASN A 51 -12.67 5.34 -18.54
N PHE A 52 -13.92 4.88 -18.43
CA PHE A 52 -14.51 4.51 -17.15
C PHE A 52 -13.74 3.38 -16.46
N GLN A 53 -13.32 2.35 -17.21
CA GLN A 53 -12.51 1.26 -16.66
C GLN A 53 -11.13 1.73 -16.22
N ALA A 54 -10.49 2.62 -16.99
CA ALA A 54 -9.20 3.20 -16.62
C ALA A 54 -9.29 4.04 -15.35
N GLU A 55 -10.33 4.88 -15.22
CA GLU A 55 -10.60 5.67 -14.02
C GLU A 55 -10.92 4.79 -12.81
N LEU A 56 -11.71 3.73 -12.98
CA LEU A 56 -12.05 2.79 -11.92
C LEU A 56 -10.81 2.05 -11.42
N LEU A 57 -9.94 1.59 -12.33
CA LEU A 57 -8.69 0.92 -11.96
C LEU A 57 -7.68 1.90 -11.33
N GLY A 58 -7.57 3.12 -11.85
CA GLY A 58 -6.73 4.17 -11.27
C GLY A 58 -7.19 4.56 -9.87
N GLY A 59 -8.50 4.71 -9.68
CA GLY A 59 -9.11 4.96 -8.36
C GLY A 59 -8.92 3.78 -7.40
N ALA A 60 -9.09 2.54 -7.87
CA ALA A 60 -8.87 1.34 -7.07
C ALA A 60 -7.40 1.22 -6.62
N MET A 61 -6.45 1.53 -7.49
CA MET A 61 -5.02 1.56 -7.15
C MET A 61 -4.73 2.57 -6.04
N TRP A 62 -5.19 3.82 -6.19
CA TRP A 62 -4.98 4.85 -5.17
C TRP A 62 -5.71 4.57 -3.87
N PHE A 63 -6.94 4.06 -3.95
CA PHE A 63 -7.68 3.58 -2.79
C PHE A 63 -6.91 2.49 -2.05
N TRP A 64 -6.34 1.53 -2.77
CA TRP A 64 -5.56 0.44 -2.18
C TRP A 64 -4.31 0.93 -1.45
N ILE A 65 -3.59 1.90 -2.02
CA ILE A 65 -2.41 2.51 -1.40
C ILE A 65 -2.79 3.24 -0.10
N LEU A 66 -3.83 4.08 -0.14
CA LEU A 66 -4.27 4.82 1.05
C LEU A 66 -4.84 3.89 2.12
N TRP A 67 -5.57 2.86 1.70
CA TRP A 67 -6.08 1.83 2.60
C TRP A 67 -4.93 1.06 3.28
N HIS A 68 -3.91 0.64 2.53
CA HIS A 68 -2.73 -0.04 3.10
C HIS A 68 -1.93 0.87 4.02
N LEU A 69 -1.75 2.14 3.65
CA LEU A 69 -1.02 3.10 4.48
C LEU A 69 -1.70 3.33 5.83
N TRP A 70 -3.04 3.26 5.87
CA TRP A 70 -3.79 3.37 7.11
C TRP A 70 -3.82 2.07 7.93
N HIS A 71 -3.96 0.91 7.28
CA HIS A 71 -4.11 -0.38 7.96
C HIS A 71 -2.78 -1.00 8.43
N ASP A 72 -1.70 -0.88 7.65
CA ASP A 72 -0.39 -1.44 7.97
C ASP A 72 0.71 -0.37 7.86
N PRO A 73 0.71 0.67 8.72
CA PRO A 73 1.74 1.71 8.69
C PRO A 73 3.13 1.16 9.08
N ASP A 74 3.16 0.05 9.83
CA ASP A 74 4.39 -0.54 10.37
C ASP A 74 5.30 -1.12 9.27
N ALA A 75 4.73 -1.54 8.14
CA ALA A 75 5.52 -2.02 7.00
C ALA A 75 6.28 -0.89 6.28
N VAL A 76 5.81 0.36 6.42
CA VAL A 76 6.42 1.55 5.80
C VAL A 76 7.29 2.32 6.79
N LEU A 77 6.86 2.42 8.05
CA LEU A 77 7.54 3.19 9.09
C LEU A 77 8.55 2.37 9.90
N GLY A 78 8.56 1.04 9.71
CA GLY A 78 9.47 0.11 10.36
C GLY A 78 8.85 -0.52 11.60
N HIS A 79 8.85 -1.85 11.65
CA HIS A 79 8.28 -2.63 12.75
C HIS A 79 9.05 -2.52 14.08
N PHE A 80 10.30 -2.05 14.05
CA PHE A 80 11.17 -2.02 15.22
C PHE A 80 11.74 -0.61 15.44
N PRO A 81 11.65 -0.05 16.66
CA PRO A 81 12.27 1.23 16.95
C PRO A 81 13.77 1.11 16.77
N TRP A 82 14.36 2.05 16.03
CA TRP A 82 15.81 2.06 15.83
C TRP A 82 16.52 2.23 17.20
N PRO A 83 17.42 1.31 17.59
CA PRO A 83 18.09 1.42 18.89
C PRO A 83 19.07 2.60 18.89
N ASP A 84 18.93 3.48 19.88
CA ASP A 84 19.93 4.52 20.16
C ASP A 84 21.22 3.87 20.68
N ALA A 85 22.26 3.86 19.85
CA ALA A 85 23.56 3.28 20.20
C ALA A 85 24.23 3.94 21.42
N SER A 86 23.83 5.16 21.81
CA SER A 86 24.35 5.89 22.97
C SER A 86 23.74 5.47 24.31
N LYS A 87 22.69 4.65 24.31
CA LYS A 87 22.08 4.09 25.53
C LYS A 87 22.70 2.76 25.94
N TRP A 88 23.54 2.14 25.11
CA TRP A 88 24.27 0.94 25.47
C TRP A 88 25.31 1.28 26.53
N THR A 89 25.24 0.59 27.66
CA THR A 89 26.18 0.78 28.76
C THR A 89 27.53 0.16 28.39
N ASP A 90 28.61 0.82 28.78
CA ASP A 90 29.98 0.38 28.49
C ASP A 90 30.27 -1.05 28.98
N GLU A 91 29.51 -1.55 29.96
CA GLU A 91 29.54 -2.91 30.50
C GLU A 91 29.02 -3.96 29.49
N GLU A 92 27.97 -3.67 28.73
CA GLU A 92 27.44 -4.55 27.67
C GLU A 92 28.30 -4.52 26.39
N LEU A 93 28.95 -3.38 26.14
CA LEU A 93 29.81 -3.18 24.97
C LEU A 93 31.26 -3.67 25.19
N GLY A 94 31.56 -4.20 26.38
CA GLY A 94 32.85 -4.77 26.74
C GLY A 94 33.99 -3.73 26.77
N ILE A 95 33.65 -2.44 26.93
CA ILE A 95 34.66 -1.38 27.02
C ILE A 95 35.28 -1.44 28.41
N PRO A 96 36.58 -1.76 28.54
CA PRO A 96 37.20 -1.90 29.84
C PRO A 96 37.25 -0.55 30.57
N ALA A 97 36.71 -0.50 31.80
CA ALA A 97 36.71 0.67 32.67
C ALA A 97 38.11 1.26 32.98
N ALA A 98 39.19 0.54 32.63
CA ALA A 98 40.56 1.05 32.71
C ALA A 98 40.82 2.19 31.71
N VAL A 99 40.18 2.19 30.53
CA VAL A 99 40.41 3.20 29.49
C VAL A 99 39.83 4.56 29.89
N SER A 100 38.66 4.59 30.54
CA SER A 100 38.03 5.81 31.04
C SER A 100 38.73 6.38 32.28
N ARG A 101 39.28 5.52 33.14
CA ARG A 101 40.07 5.95 34.31
C ARG A 101 41.42 6.53 33.89
N LEU A 102 42.07 5.95 32.88
CA LEU A 102 43.35 6.44 32.37
C LEU A 102 43.18 7.80 31.68
N SER A 103 42.14 8.02 30.87
CA SER A 103 41.90 9.32 30.25
C SER A 103 41.62 10.44 31.27
N LEU A 104 40.85 10.15 32.32
CA LEU A 104 40.62 11.08 33.44
C LEU A 104 41.90 11.37 34.22
N SER A 105 42.73 10.36 34.50
CA SER A 105 44.01 10.58 35.18
C SER A 105 45.03 11.35 34.33
N VAL A 106 45.01 11.17 33.01
CA VAL A 106 45.87 11.93 32.08
C VAL A 106 45.41 13.38 31.96
N LEU A 107 44.09 13.63 31.90
CA LEU A 107 43.54 14.99 31.92
C LEU A 107 43.80 15.70 33.25
N ALA A 108 43.60 15.01 34.38
CA ALA A 108 43.91 15.55 35.69
C ALA A 108 45.41 15.88 35.86
N ALA A 109 46.29 15.01 35.35
CA ALA A 109 47.73 15.28 35.35
C ALA A 109 48.13 16.43 34.41
N ALA A 110 47.41 16.64 33.30
CA ALA A 110 47.64 17.77 32.41
C ALA A 110 47.21 19.11 33.04
N GLU A 111 46.07 19.13 33.74
CA GLU A 111 45.58 20.31 34.47
C GLU A 111 46.50 20.68 35.65
N GLU A 112 47.07 19.68 36.32
CA GLU A 112 48.05 19.91 37.40
C GLU A 112 49.37 20.51 36.86
N LEU A 113 49.79 20.14 35.65
CA LEU A 113 50.98 20.70 35.00
C LEU A 113 50.75 22.14 34.50
N ASP A 114 49.56 22.47 34.00
CA ASP A 114 49.21 23.85 33.60
C ASP A 114 49.22 24.81 34.79
N HIS A 115 48.70 24.38 35.96
CA HIS A 115 48.73 25.19 37.17
C HIS A 115 50.15 25.47 37.70
N VAL A 116 51.07 24.50 37.55
CA VAL A 116 52.49 24.67 37.92
C VAL A 116 53.22 25.59 36.94
N PHE A 117 52.84 25.57 35.66
CA PHE A 117 53.48 26.42 34.64
C PHE A 117 53.10 27.90 34.78
N ILE A 118 51.87 28.20 35.21
CA ILE A 118 51.37 29.58 35.39
C ILE A 118 52.11 30.34 36.52
N TRP A 119 52.67 29.65 37.51
CA TRP A 119 53.40 30.30 38.64
C TRP A 119 54.91 30.43 38.43
N LYS A 120 55.43 29.98 37.29
CA LYS A 120 56.87 29.98 36.97
C LYS A 120 57.26 30.98 35.87
N SER A 121 56.32 31.83 35.42
CA SER A 121 56.54 33.00 34.56
C SER A 121 56.36 34.29 35.34
#